data_AF-A0A6P1ZRW2-F1
#
_entry.id   AF-A0A6P1ZRW2-F1
#
_cell.length_a   1.000
_cell.length_b   1.000
_cell.length_c   1.000
_cell.angle_alpha   90.00
_cell.angle_beta   90.00
_cell.angle_gamma   90.00
#
_symmetry.space_group_name_H-M   'P 1'
#
loop_
_entity.id
_entity.type
_entity.pdbx_description
1 polymer ?
#
loop_
_entity_poly.entity_id
_entity_poly.type
_entity_poly.pdbx_seq_one_letter_code
_entity_poly.pdbx_strand_id
1 'polypeptide(L)' 'MNLLMQIAAEAAAKGSHFPLAFTLVYVVGFIAAVTIGSIAWYNSKRPAGWESKERPDFVPKVEKEETPGVGEPKS' A
#
# COMPACT_ATOMS: atom_id res chain seq x y z
N MET A 1 28.97 31.03 32.48
CA MET A 1 28.02 29.94 32.81
C MET A 1 26.55 30.28 32.51
N ASN A 2 26.15 31.54 32.32
CA ASN A 2 24.72 31.86 32.07
C ASN A 2 24.28 31.66 30.61
N LEU A 3 25.19 31.85 29.65
CA LEU A 3 24.89 31.68 28.23
C LEU A 3 24.52 30.23 27.87
N LEU A 4 25.27 29.26 28.40
CA LEU A 4 24.99 27.84 28.17
C LEU A 4 23.65 27.40 28.77
N MET A 5 23.30 27.92 29.95
CA MET A 5 22.01 27.64 30.58
C MET A 5 20.83 28.26 29.84
N GLN A 6 20.99 29.47 29.29
CA GLN A 6 19.95 30.10 28.47
C GLN A 6 19.72 29.34 27.15
N ILE A 7 20.80 28.92 26.48
CA ILE A 7 20.70 28.12 25.24
C ILE A 7 20.01 26.76 25.51
N ALA A 8 20.37 26.10 26.61
CA ALA A 8 19.74 24.84 27.00
C ALA A 8 18.26 25.02 27.35
N ALA A 9 17.89 26.09 28.07
CA ALA A 9 16.51 26.42 28.39
C ALA A 9 15.68 26.75 27.15
N GLU A 10 16.26 27.49 26.19
CA GLU A 10 15.60 27.81 24.93
C GLU A 10 15.41 26.57 24.03
N ALA A 11 16.40 25.66 24.00
CA ALA A 11 16.28 24.38 23.30
C ALA A 11 15.22 23.46 23.94
N ALA A 12 15.12 23.43 25.26
CA ALA A 12 14.09 22.69 25.98
C ALA A 12 12.69 23.31 25.77
N ALA A 13 12.58 24.65 25.76
CA ALA A 13 11.33 25.38 25.59
C ALA A 13 10.77 25.31 24.16
N LYS A 14 11.63 25.21 23.14
CA LYS A 14 11.20 25.10 21.73
C LYS A 14 10.60 23.74 21.36
N GLY A 15 10.59 22.77 22.29
CA GLY A 15 10.10 21.43 22.06
C GLY A 15 10.97 20.69 21.04
N SER A 16 11.07 19.37 21.13
CA SER A 16 11.69 18.61 20.06
C SER A 16 10.91 18.87 18.76
N HIS A 17 11.57 19.40 17.72
CA HIS A 17 10.94 19.63 16.40
C HIS A 17 10.63 18.30 15.67
N PHE A 18 11.22 17.21 16.18
CA PHE A 18 11.26 15.90 15.57
C PHE A 18 9.99 15.03 15.70
N PRO A 19 9.20 15.06 16.80
CA PRO A 19 8.05 14.18 16.97
C PRO A 19 6.98 14.39 15.93
N LEU A 20 6.70 15.65 15.54
CA LEU A 20 5.67 15.95 14.54
C LEU A 20 6.11 15.43 13.16
N ALA A 21 7.31 15.79 12.71
CA ALA A 21 7.84 15.36 11.41
C ALA A 21 7.93 13.83 11.32
N PHE A 22 8.43 13.18 12.38
CA PHE A 22 8.51 11.72 12.46
C PHE A 22 7.11 11.08 12.39
N THR A 23 6.15 11.60 13.16
CA THR A 23 4.77 11.07 13.19
C THR A 23 4.10 11.22 11.82
N LEU A 24 4.28 12.37 11.16
CA LEU A 24 3.73 12.59 9.82
C LEU A 24 4.30 11.60 8.81
N VAL A 25 5.63 11.44 8.75
CA VAL A 25 6.26 10.50 7.80
C VAL A 25 5.83 9.07 8.08
N TYR A 26 5.76 8.68 9.37
CA TYR A 26 5.34 7.35 9.76
C TYR A 26 3.88 7.06 9.34
N VAL A 27 2.95 7.95 9.66
CA VAL A 27 1.52 7.76 9.35
C VAL A 27 1.28 7.78 7.84
N VAL A 28 1.81 8.77 7.13
CA VAL A 28 1.63 8.89 5.67
C VAL A 28 2.30 7.72 4.95
N GLY A 29 3.52 7.37 5.35
CA GLY A 29 4.25 6.23 4.79
C GLY A 29 3.55 4.90 5.04
N PHE A 30 2.99 4.69 6.22
CA PHE A 30 2.21 3.50 6.55
C PHE A 30 0.94 3.39 5.69
N ILE A 31 0.18 4.48 5.55
CA ILE A 31 -1.01 4.52 4.68
C ILE A 31 -0.62 4.18 3.24
N ALA A 32 0.45 4.79 2.71
CA ALA A 32 0.93 4.51 1.37
C ALA A 32 1.31 3.03 1.20
N ALA A 33 2.05 2.46 2.16
CA ALA A 33 2.49 1.07 2.12
C ALA A 33 1.31 0.08 2.16
N VAL A 34 0.33 0.28 3.05
CA VAL A 34 -0.85 -0.59 3.15
C VAL A 34 -1.72 -0.48 1.89
N THR A 35 -1.91 0.73 1.37
CA THR A 35 -2.75 0.94 0.18
C THR A 35 -2.13 0.27 -1.05
N ILE A 36 -0.85 0.55 -1.32
CA ILE A 36 -0.13 -0.03 -2.47
C ILE A 36 0.02 -1.54 -2.30
N GLY A 37 0.39 -2.01 -1.10
CA GLY A 37 0.51 -3.44 -0.81
C GLY A 37 -0.80 -4.21 -0.98
N SER A 38 -1.93 -3.62 -0.56
CA SER A 38 -3.25 -4.23 -0.74
C SER A 38 -3.63 -4.29 -2.22
N ILE A 39 -3.45 -3.21 -2.97
CA ILE A 39 -3.72 -3.20 -4.42
C ILE A 39 -2.84 -4.24 -5.12
N ALA A 40 -1.55 -4.28 -4.80
CA ALA A 40 -0.61 -5.25 -5.35
C ALA A 40 -1.01 -6.68 -4.99
N TRP A 41 -1.46 -6.94 -3.76
CA TRP A 41 -1.89 -8.25 -3.32
C TRP A 41 -3.15 -8.72 -4.06
N TYR A 42 -4.17 -7.86 -4.19
CA TYR A 42 -5.40 -8.20 -4.91
C TYR A 42 -5.21 -8.29 -6.43
N ASN A 43 -4.31 -7.49 -7.02
CA ASN A 43 -4.00 -7.53 -8.45
C ASN A 43 -2.94 -8.58 -8.82
N SER A 44 -2.20 -9.11 -7.85
CA SER A 44 -1.34 -10.27 -8.06
C SER A 44 -2.25 -11.46 -8.35
N LYS A 45 -2.54 -11.64 -9.65
CA LYS A 45 -3.42 -12.68 -10.14
C LYS A 45 -2.97 -13.99 -9.52
N ARG A 46 -3.94 -14.64 -8.85
CA ARG A 46 -3.94 -16.03 -8.40
C ARG A 46 -3.44 -16.22 -6.96
N PRO A 47 -4.34 -16.54 -6.00
CA PRO A 47 -3.92 -16.82 -4.63
C PRO A 47 -2.95 -18.01 -4.62
N ALA A 48 -1.90 -17.94 -3.80
CA ALA A 48 -0.88 -18.98 -3.73
C ALA A 48 -1.53 -20.37 -3.55
N GLY A 49 -1.31 -21.27 -4.52
CA GLY A 49 -1.87 -22.62 -4.51
C GLY A 49 -3.10 -22.83 -5.40
N TRP A 50 -3.51 -21.84 -6.19
CA TRP A 50 -4.54 -22.03 -7.22
C TRP A 50 -3.95 -22.57 -8.56
N GLU A 51 -2.63 -22.42 -8.78
CA GLU A 51 -1.95 -22.77 -10.04
C GLU A 51 -2.13 -24.22 -10.45
N SER A 52 -2.28 -25.12 -9.47
CA SER A 52 -2.45 -26.56 -9.64
C SER A 52 -3.88 -27.05 -9.38
N LYS A 53 -4.84 -26.14 -9.17
CA LYS A 53 -6.24 -26.50 -8.94
C LYS A 53 -6.96 -26.66 -10.27
N GLU A 54 -7.49 -27.85 -10.53
CA GLU A 54 -8.43 -28.05 -11.62
C GLU A 54 -9.70 -27.23 -11.39
N ARG A 55 -10.22 -26.71 -12.49
CA ARG A 55 -11.46 -25.95 -12.52
C ARG A 55 -12.63 -26.91 -12.25
N PRO A 56 -13.54 -26.62 -11.31
CA PRO A 56 -14.66 -27.50 -11.00
C PRO A 56 -15.57 -27.77 -12.20
N ASP A 57 -16.15 -28.97 -12.26
CA ASP A 57 -17.00 -29.42 -13.38
C ASP A 57 -18.32 -28.66 -13.49
N PHE A 58 -18.83 -28.10 -12.40
CA PHE A 58 -20.09 -27.33 -12.40
C PHE A 58 -19.96 -25.95 -13.06
N VAL A 59 -18.72 -25.46 -13.25
CA VAL A 59 -18.50 -24.19 -13.94
C VAL A 59 -18.56 -24.47 -15.45
N PRO A 60 -19.23 -23.69 -16.30
CA PRO A 60 -19.12 -23.81 -17.76
C PRO A 60 -17.76 -23.32 -18.26
N LYS A 61 -17.16 -23.98 -19.26
CA LYS A 61 -15.92 -23.47 -19.90
C LYS A 61 -16.29 -22.19 -20.66
N VAL A 62 -15.74 -21.06 -20.22
CA VAL A 62 -15.80 -19.79 -20.96
C VAL A 62 -14.50 -19.67 -21.73
N GLU A 63 -14.59 -19.61 -23.05
CA GLU A 63 -13.44 -19.31 -23.90
C GLU A 63 -12.99 -17.87 -23.61
N LYS A 64 -11.67 -17.66 -23.45
CA LYS A 64 -11.17 -16.31 -23.20
C LYS A 64 -11.23 -15.54 -24.51
N GLU A 65 -12.15 -14.61 -24.62
CA GLU A 65 -12.08 -13.55 -25.64
C GLU A 65 -10.93 -12.60 -25.31
N GLU A 66 -10.29 -12.02 -26.32
CA GLU A 66 -9.19 -11.06 -26.12
C GLU A 66 -9.66 -9.78 -25.40
N THR A 67 -10.95 -9.45 -25.46
CA THR A 67 -11.56 -8.29 -24.80
C THR A 67 -12.85 -8.63 -24.06
N PRO A 68 -12.79 -9.33 -22.92
CA PRO A 68 -13.98 -9.68 -22.15
C PRO A 68 -14.62 -8.41 -21.57
N GLY A 69 -15.88 -8.14 -21.92
CA GLY A 69 -16.67 -7.05 -21.33
C GLY A 69 -16.50 -5.67 -21.97
N VAL A 70 -15.70 -5.54 -23.03
CA VAL A 70 -15.69 -4.37 -23.92
C VAL A 70 -16.32 -4.82 -25.22
N GLY A 71 -17.42 -4.19 -25.62
CA GLY A 71 -18.15 -4.56 -26.84
C GLY A 71 -17.27 -4.66 -28.08
N GLU A 72 -17.58 -5.68 -28.89
CA GLU A 72 -16.97 -6.23 -30.12
C GLU A 72 -15.44 -6.29 -30.23
N PRO A 73 -14.96 -7.53 -30.42
CA PRO A 73 -14.27 -7.86 -31.66
C PRO A 73 -14.83 -9.15 -32.25
N LYS A 74 -15.38 -9.05 -33.48
CA LYS A 74 -15.71 -10.21 -34.31
C LYS A 74 -15.11 -10.03 -35.71
N SER A 75 -13.99 -10.70 -35.95
CA SER A 75 -13.69 -11.50 -37.15
C SER A 75 -12.31 -12.13 -37.00
#